data_AF-A0A2A3IXJ2-F1
#
_entry.id   AF-A0A2A3IXJ2-F1
#
_cell.length_a   1.000
_cell.length_b   1.000
_cell.length_c   1.000
_cell.angle_alpha   90.00
_cell.angle_beta   90.00
_cell.angle_gamma   90.00
#
_symmetry.space_group_name_H-M   'P 1'
#
loop_
_entity.id
_entity.type
_entity.pdbx_description
1 polymer ?
#
loop_
_entity_poly.entity_id
_entity_poly.type
_entity_poly.pdbx_seq_one_letter_code
_entity_poly.pdbx_strand_id
1 'polypeptide(L)' 'MRLSTAAFDAMVAETIVDAYDEHEQLAAFQAVIEARLALPFATVLLGIPVTVTAIQDRPGSGIAARCRCSS' A
#
# COMPACT_ATOMS: atom_id res chain seq x y z
N MET A 1 11.12 -5.91 -11.75
CA MET A 1 11.79 -4.60 -11.64
C MET A 1 12.47 -4.54 -10.27
N ARG A 2 13.79 -4.33 -10.20
CA ARG A 2 14.51 -4.09 -8.94
C ARG A 2 14.86 -2.61 -8.88
N LEU A 3 14.45 -1.93 -7.81
CA LEU A 3 14.88 -0.55 -7.55
C LEU A 3 16.31 -0.58 -6.99
N SER A 4 17.10 0.45 -7.27
CA SER A 4 18.32 0.68 -6.51
C SER A 4 17.96 1.11 -5.09
N THR A 5 18.87 0.90 -4.14
CA THR A 5 18.69 1.38 -2.77
C THR A 5 18.40 2.88 -2.74
N ALA A 6 19.16 3.68 -3.49
CA ALA A 6 18.93 5.12 -3.58
C ALA A 6 17.53 5.51 -4.10
N ALA A 7 16.99 4.76 -5.07
CA ALA A 7 15.63 5.02 -5.57
C ALA A 7 14.58 4.65 -4.52
N PHE A 8 14.79 3.57 -3.78
CA PHE A 8 13.91 3.19 -2.68
C PHE A 8 13.95 4.20 -1.54
N ASP A 9 15.14 4.64 -1.12
CA ASP A 9 15.32 5.65 -0.07
C ASP A 9 14.66 6.98 -0.46
N ALA A 10 14.75 7.38 -1.73
CA ALA A 10 14.06 8.56 -2.24
C ALA A 10 12.53 8.44 -2.13
N MET A 11 11.96 7.27 -2.46
CA MET A 11 10.52 7.05 -2.31
C MET A 11 10.09 7.10 -0.84
N VAL A 12 10.90 6.54 0.07
CA VAL A 12 10.63 6.61 1.51
C VAL A 12 10.66 8.07 1.96
N ALA A 13 11.74 8.81 1.68
CA ALA A 13 11.91 10.20 2.08
C ALA A 13 10.81 11.12 1.54
N GLU A 14 10.38 10.92 0.28
CA GLU A 14 9.23 11.62 -0.30
C GLU A 14 7.94 11.34 0.47
N THR A 15 7.72 10.08 0.86
CA THR A 15 6.47 9.63 1.49
C THR A 15 6.34 10.13 2.93
N ILE A 16 7.44 10.18 3.69
CA ILE A 16 7.42 10.50 5.13
C ILE A 16 7.85 11.93 5.46
N VAL A 17 7.94 12.82 4.47
CA VAL A 17 8.49 14.19 4.63
C VAL A 17 7.77 15.01 5.72
N ASP A 18 6.49 14.73 5.95
CA ASP A 18 5.62 15.38 6.94
C ASP A 18 5.12 14.38 8.01
N ALA A 19 5.94 13.37 8.33
CA ALA A 19 5.64 12.40 9.37
C ALA A 19 6.71 12.44 10.48
N TYR A 20 6.26 12.66 11.70
CA TYR A 20 7.07 12.83 12.91
C TYR A 20 7.14 11.57 13.78
N ASP A 21 6.19 10.64 13.63
CA ASP A 21 6.17 9.36 14.34
C ASP A 21 5.79 8.16 13.44
N GLU A 22 5.83 6.95 14.00
CA GLU A 22 5.53 5.72 13.27
C GLU A 22 4.07 5.64 12.79
N HIS A 23 3.12 6.25 13.51
CA HIS A 23 1.72 6.27 13.12
C HIS A 23 1.50 7.18 11.92
N GLU A 24 2.12 8.35 11.92
CA GLU A 24 2.10 9.29 10.80
C GLU A 24 2.80 8.71 9.57
N GLN A 25 3.93 8.02 9.75
CA GLN A 25 4.62 7.33 8.66
C GLN A 25 3.71 6.25 8.03
N LEU A 26 3.04 5.45 8.86
CA LEU A 26 2.11 4.41 8.41
C LEU A 26 0.95 5.01 7.62
N ALA A 27 0.34 6.09 8.13
CA ALA A 27 -0.74 6.80 7.45
C ALA A 27 -0.29 7.41 6.12
N ALA A 28 0.91 8.00 6.07
CA ALA A 28 1.47 8.57 4.86
C ALA A 28 1.71 7.50 3.78
N PHE A 29 2.28 6.34 4.16
CA PHE A 29 2.44 5.21 3.24
C PHE A 29 1.09 4.67 2.75
N GLN A 30 0.09 4.52 3.62
CA GLN A 30 -1.25 4.11 3.22
C GLN A 30 -1.81 5.05 2.15
N ALA A 31 -1.76 6.36 2.39
CA ALA A 31 -2.29 7.37 1.48
C ALA A 31 -1.57 7.38 0.12
N VAL A 32 -0.23 7.31 0.12
CA VAL A 32 0.57 7.27 -1.12
C VAL A 32 0.28 6.00 -1.93
N ILE A 33 0.19 4.85 -1.27
CA ILE A 33 -0.13 3.58 -1.95
C ILE A 33 -1.54 3.64 -2.55
N GLU A 34 -2.53 4.10 -1.78
CA GLU A 34 -3.90 4.22 -2.27
C GLU A 34 -4.01 5.20 -3.45
N ALA A 35 -3.34 6.35 -3.39
CA ALA A 35 -3.34 7.36 -4.46
C ALA A 35 -2.63 6.89 -5.73
N ARG A 36 -1.59 6.05 -5.60
CA ARG A 36 -0.82 5.52 -6.75
C ARG A 36 -1.45 4.27 -7.39
N LEU A 37 -2.41 3.63 -6.73
CA LEU A 37 -3.12 2.48 -7.26
C LEU A 37 -4.40 2.91 -7.97
N ALA A 38 -4.62 2.39 -9.17
CA ALA A 38 -5.88 2.55 -9.90
C ALA A 38 -6.95 1.60 -9.33
N LEU A 39 -7.52 1.94 -8.17
CA LEU A 39 -8.58 1.15 -7.53
C LEU A 39 -9.95 1.39 -8.20
N PRO A 40 -10.81 0.35 -8.32
CA PRO A 40 -10.51 -1.05 -8.06
C PRO A 40 -9.72 -1.71 -9.20
N PHE A 41 -8.88 -2.70 -8.89
CA PHE A 41 -8.19 -3.53 -9.89
C PHE A 41 -8.30 -5.02 -9.58
N ALA A 42 -8.22 -5.84 -10.64
CA ALA A 42 -8.25 -7.29 -10.54
C ALA A 42 -6.82 -7.86 -10.41
N THR A 43 -6.66 -8.89 -9.58
CA THR A 43 -5.41 -9.63 -9.42
C THR A 43 -5.68 -11.06 -8.95
N VAL A 44 -4.63 -11.85 -8.77
CA VAL A 44 -4.70 -13.22 -8.23
C VAL A 44 -4.03 -13.26 -6.87
N LEU A 45 -4.76 -13.73 -5.86
CA LEU A 45 -4.24 -13.96 -4.51
C LEU A 45 -4.27 -15.47 -4.24
N LEU A 46 -3.09 -16.09 -4.12
CA LEU A 46 -2.94 -17.53 -3.88
C LEU A 46 -3.72 -18.41 -4.88
N GLY A 47 -3.78 -17.99 -6.15
CA GLY A 47 -4.50 -18.69 -7.22
C GLY A 47 -5.99 -18.31 -7.33
N ILE A 48 -6.52 -17.49 -6.42
CA ILE A 48 -7.92 -17.05 -6.43
C ILE A 48 -8.02 -15.67 -7.10
N PRO A 49 -8.87 -15.50 -8.13
CA PRO A 49 -9.12 -14.18 -8.70
C PRO A 49 -9.85 -13.30 -7.69
N VAL A 50 -9.30 -12.11 -7.44
CA VAL A 50 -9.85 -11.13 -6.49
C VAL A 50 -9.86 -9.74 -7.10
N THR A 51 -10.80 -8.91 -6.65
CA THR A 51 -10.78 -7.47 -6.89
C THR A 51 -10.30 -6.75 -5.64
N VAL A 52 -9.21 -5.98 -5.74
CA VAL A 52 -8.76 -5.09 -4.67
C VAL A 52 -9.58 -3.81 -4.74
N THR A 53 -10.19 -3.44 -3.62
CA THR A 53 -11.18 -2.33 -3.55
C THR A 53 -10.77 -1.18 -2.65
N ALA A 54 -9.79 -1.38 -1.78
CA ALA A 54 -9.27 -0.37 -0.87
C ALA A 54 -7.93 -0.84 -0.30
N ILE A 55 -7.13 0.11 0.16
CA ILE A 55 -5.95 -0.10 0.98
C ILE A 55 -6.22 0.56 2.33
N GLN A 56 -5.95 -0.11 3.43
CA GLN A 56 -6.27 0.39 4.76
C GLN A 56 -5.26 -0.11 5.78
N ASP A 57 -4.99 0.69 6.82
CA ASP A 57 -4.35 0.17 8.01
C ASP A 57 -5.25 -0.87 8.71
N ARG A 58 -4.63 -1.93 9.23
CA ARG A 58 -5.26 -2.92 10.10
C ARG A 58 -4.42 -3.14 11.35
N PRO A 59 -5.04 -3.00 12.54
CA PRO A 59 -4.38 -3.29 13.80
C PRO A 59 -3.72 -4.67 13.79
N GLY A 60 -2.42 -4.71 14.11
CA GLY A 60 -1.61 -5.93 14.16
C GLY A 60 -1.14 -6.50 12.81
N SER A 61 -1.58 -5.93 11.68
CA SER A 61 -1.15 -6.34 10.33
C SER A 61 -0.49 -5.22 9.52
N GLY A 62 -0.68 -3.95 9.93
CA GLY A 62 -0.25 -2.79 9.16
C GLY A 62 -1.12 -2.60 7.90
N ILE A 63 -0.51 -2.09 6.83
CA ILE A 63 -1.22 -1.79 5.58
C ILE A 63 -1.68 -3.09 4.90
N ALA A 64 -3.01 -3.22 4.73
CA ALA A 64 -3.65 -4.38 4.13
C ALA A 64 -4.61 -3.98 3.01
N ALA A 65 -4.74 -4.86 2.01
CA ALA A 65 -5.72 -4.72 0.94
C ALA A 65 -7.08 -5.28 1.34
N ARG A 66 -8.16 -4.58 0.97
CA ARG A 66 -9.53 -5.12 1.02
C ARG A 66 -9.86 -5.80 -0.31
N CYS A 67 -9.82 -7.13 -0.31
CA CYS A 67 -10.11 -7.96 -1.46
C CYS A 67 -11.56 -8.46 -1.44
N ARG A 68 -12.22 -8.49 -2.60
CA ARG A 68 -13.48 -9.21 -2.83
C ARG A 68 -13.20 -10.36 -3.79
N CYS A 69 -13.51 -11.58 -3.35
CA CYS A 69 -13.56 -12.75 -4.23
C CYS A 69 -14.94 -12.79 -4.88
N SER A 70 -15.01 -12.90 -6.21
CA SER A 70 -16.23 -13.31 -6.90
C SER A 70 -16.31 -14.85 -6.80
N SER A 71 -16.91 -15.37 -5.72
CA SER A 71 -17.37 -16.76 -5.71
C SER A 71 -18.68 -16.86 -6.47
#